data_AF-A0A350PEW6-F1
#
_entry.id   AF-A0A350PEW6-F1
#
_cell.length_a   1.000
_cell.length_b   1.000
_cell.length_c   1.000
_cell.angle_alpha   90.00
_cell.angle_beta   90.00
_cell.angle_gamma   90.00
#
_symmetry.space_group_name_H-M   'P 1'
#
loop_
_entity.id
_entity.type
_entity.pdbx_description
1 polymer ?
#
loop_
_entity_poly.entity_id
_entity_poly.type
_entity_poly.pdbx_seq_one_letter_code
_entity_poly.pdbx_strand_id
1 'polypeptide(L)'
;MAKKSLTEKTMVVVFSRVLTSFIDLTTAILIARLLSKTDFAILGYLLMIYEVARYIATLGFPESIFYFFEHLTKEFRKAFALQTIGILTVTALISGLLILLVKVFASDIISDQFSESVVLTIQSYLPYIALIAVLEIPTWPVHNILLASDRQKEAGWYQVITSLMSFAALIGPLALGYSI
;
A
#
# COMPACT_ATOMS: atom_id res chain seq x y z
N MET A 1 33.49 13.51 0.43
CA MET A 1 32.10 13.79 0.82
C MET A 1 31.99 13.69 2.33
N ALA A 2 31.66 14.78 3.04
CA ALA A 2 31.51 14.77 4.49
C ALA A 2 30.38 13.81 4.90
N LYS A 3 30.63 12.97 5.91
CA LYS A 3 29.68 12.00 6.45
C LYS A 3 28.55 12.80 7.11
N LYS A 4 27.36 12.84 6.49
CA LYS A 4 26.19 13.55 7.03
C LYS A 4 25.92 13.10 8.46
N SER A 5 25.62 14.03 9.35
CA SER A 5 25.36 13.73 10.75
C SER A 5 24.09 12.88 10.88
N LEU A 6 24.01 12.07 11.95
CA LEU A 6 22.81 11.30 12.26
C LEU A 6 21.58 12.19 12.39
N THR A 7 21.76 13.41 12.92
CA THR A 7 20.73 14.44 13.02
C THR A 7 20.18 14.83 11.65
N GLU A 8 21.05 15.08 10.66
CA GLU A 8 20.63 15.46 9.31
C GLU A 8 19.88 14.32 8.61
N LYS A 9 20.36 13.07 8.74
CA LYS A 9 19.67 11.89 8.19
C LYS A 9 18.28 11.70 8.80
N THR A 10 18.18 11.85 10.13
CA THR A 10 16.92 11.73 10.86
C THR A 10 15.95 12.84 10.47
N MET A 11 16.43 14.08 10.38
CA MET A 11 15.60 15.22 9.96
C MET A 11 14.95 14.99 8.60
N VAL A 12 15.69 14.44 7.63
CA VAL A 12 15.15 14.17 6.29
C VAL A 12 14.01 13.15 6.34
N VAL A 13 14.18 12.07 7.10
CA VAL A 13 13.15 11.02 7.25
C VAL A 13 11.93 11.54 8.00
N VAL A 14 12.13 12.30 9.07
CA VAL A 14 11.03 12.90 9.84
C VAL A 14 10.25 13.89 8.97
N PHE A 15 10.93 14.76 8.23
CA PHE A 15 10.29 15.72 7.36
C PHE A 15 9.47 15.04 6.25
N SER A 16 10.03 14.01 5.58
CA SER A 16 9.27 13.25 4.58
C SER A 16 8.07 12.55 5.20
N ARG A 17 8.19 12.01 6.42
CA ARG A 17 7.08 11.36 7.11
C ARG A 17 5.96 12.35 7.43
N VAL A 18 6.30 13.53 7.95
CA VAL A 18 5.33 14.60 8.24
C VAL A 18 4.61 15.04 6.97
N LEU A 19 5.36 15.30 5.88
CA LEU A 19 4.77 15.71 4.61
C LEU A 19 3.83 14.64 4.03
N THR A 20 4.26 13.37 4.05
CA THR A 20 3.42 12.23 3.63
C THR A 20 2.14 12.18 4.46
N SER A 21 2.22 12.32 5.78
CA SER A 21 1.04 12.33 6.65
C SER A 21 0.06 13.47 6.32
N PHE A 22 0.55 14.64 5.93
CA PHE A 22 -0.33 15.74 5.48
C PHE A 22 -1.04 15.40 4.16
N ILE A 23 -0.35 14.75 3.22
CA ILE A 23 -0.95 14.30 1.95
C ILE A 23 -2.02 13.24 2.22
N ASP A 24 -1.70 12.24 3.04
CA ASP A 24 -2.63 11.16 3.38
C ASP A 24 -3.86 11.69 4.12
N LEU A 25 -3.68 12.62 5.07
CA LEU A 25 -4.78 13.28 5.78
C LEU A 25 -5.66 14.09 4.82
N THR A 26 -5.06 14.84 3.91
CA THR A 26 -5.79 15.62 2.90
C THR A 26 -6.57 14.68 1.98
N THR A 27 -5.98 13.56 1.57
CA THR A 27 -6.64 12.50 0.78
C THR A 27 -7.90 12.02 1.50
N ALA A 28 -7.78 11.64 2.77
CA ALA A 28 -8.90 11.14 3.56
C ALA A 28 -10.04 12.16 3.70
N ILE A 29 -9.70 13.43 3.96
CA ILE A 29 -10.68 14.53 4.07
C ILE A 29 -11.41 14.75 2.74
N LEU A 30 -10.68 14.74 1.62
CA LEU A 30 -11.28 14.95 0.30
C LEU A 30 -12.16 13.77 -0.12
N ILE A 31 -11.71 12.53 0.09
CA ILE A 31 -12.52 11.32 -0.14
C ILE A 31 -13.85 11.42 0.62
N ALA A 32 -13.81 11.74 1.92
CA ALA A 32 -15.01 11.86 2.75
C ALA A 32 -15.94 13.02 2.34
N ARG A 33 -15.43 14.05 1.65
CA ARG A 33 -16.23 15.19 1.17
C ARG A 33 -16.77 15.02 -0.23
N LEU A 34 -16.04 14.33 -1.11
CA LEU A 34 -16.37 14.22 -2.53
C LEU A 34 -17.25 13.02 -2.84
N LEU A 35 -17.15 11.93 -2.05
CA LEU A 35 -17.95 10.73 -2.26
C LEU A 35 -19.32 10.84 -1.60
N SER A 36 -20.31 10.16 -2.20
CA SER A 36 -21.58 9.92 -1.53
C SER A 36 -21.39 8.96 -0.35
N LYS A 37 -22.37 8.91 0.57
CA LYS A 37 -22.34 7.96 1.70
C LYS A 37 -22.24 6.50 1.23
N THR A 38 -22.89 6.18 0.12
CA THR A 38 -22.90 4.83 -0.46
C THR A 38 -21.53 4.49 -1.04
N ASP A 39 -20.96 5.37 -1.85
CA ASP A 39 -19.66 5.12 -2.50
C ASP A 39 -18.53 5.08 -1.48
N PHE A 40 -18.63 5.90 -0.42
CA PHE A 40 -17.72 5.84 0.71
C PHE A 40 -17.78 4.49 1.43
N ALA A 41 -18.98 3.92 1.62
CA ALA A 41 -19.14 2.59 2.22
C ALA A 41 -18.57 1.48 1.32
N ILE A 42 -18.80 1.55 0.01
CA ILE A 42 -18.23 0.62 -0.99
C ILE A 42 -16.71 0.67 -0.94
N LEU A 43 -16.12 1.87 -1.01
CA LEU A 43 -14.68 2.07 -0.96
C LEU A 43 -14.10 1.55 0.36
N GLY A 44 -14.73 1.85 1.49
CA GLY A 44 -14.32 1.36 2.80
C GLY A 44 -14.29 -0.16 2.87
N TYR A 45 -15.28 -0.83 2.30
CA TYR A 45 -15.34 -2.29 2.24
C TYR A 45 -14.25 -2.90 1.35
N LEU A 46 -14.02 -2.31 0.17
CA LEU A 46 -12.94 -2.72 -0.74
C LEU A 46 -11.55 -2.56 -0.10
N LEU A 47 -11.32 -1.42 0.58
CA LEU A 47 -10.09 -1.15 1.30
C LEU A 47 -9.90 -2.10 2.49
N MET A 48 -10.97 -2.45 3.20
CA MET A 48 -10.90 -3.43 4.29
C MET A 48 -10.45 -4.80 3.77
N ILE A 49 -11.02 -5.29 2.65
CA ILE A 49 -10.60 -6.54 2.03
C ILE A 49 -9.13 -6.48 1.63
N TYR A 50 -8.72 -5.38 1.00
CA TYR A 50 -7.34 -5.13 0.62
C TYR A 50 -6.40 -5.19 1.83
N GLU A 51 -6.73 -4.50 2.92
CA GLU A 51 -5.95 -4.45 4.15
C GLU A 51 -5.75 -5.83 4.80
N VAL A 52 -6.82 -6.64 4.87
CA VAL A 52 -6.73 -8.01 5.38
C VAL A 52 -5.82 -8.87 4.50
N ALA A 53 -6.00 -8.80 3.18
CA ALA A 53 -5.17 -9.54 2.23
C ALA A 53 -3.69 -9.12 2.30
N ARG A 54 -3.45 -7.82 2.52
CA ARG A 54 -2.14 -7.22 2.77
C ARG A 54 -1.47 -7.82 4.01
N TYR A 55 -2.15 -7.84 5.16
CA TYR A 55 -1.58 -8.34 6.41
C TYR A 55 -1.20 -9.82 6.31
N ILE A 56 -2.03 -10.61 5.60
CA ILE A 56 -1.77 -12.02 5.32
C ILE A 56 -0.57 -12.18 4.37
N ALA A 57 -0.41 -11.30 3.39
CA ALA A 57 0.67 -11.42 2.40
C ALA A 57 2.04 -11.12 2.99
N THR A 58 2.15 -10.14 3.88
CA THR A 58 3.45 -9.63 4.30
C THR A 58 4.04 -10.29 5.51
N LEU A 59 3.24 -10.69 6.51
CA LEU A 59 3.70 -11.40 7.71
C LEU A 59 4.99 -10.82 8.35
N GLY A 60 5.24 -9.51 8.24
CA GLY A 60 6.46 -8.85 8.75
C GLY A 60 7.73 -9.03 7.90
N PHE A 61 7.64 -9.66 6.72
CA PHE A 61 8.77 -9.83 5.80
C PHE A 61 9.41 -8.51 5.37
N PRO A 62 8.67 -7.43 5.05
CA PRO A 62 9.29 -6.15 4.72
C PRO A 62 10.20 -5.61 5.84
N GLU A 63 9.78 -5.73 7.09
CA GLU A 63 10.48 -5.23 8.27
C GLU A 63 11.74 -6.04 8.59
N SER A 64 11.76 -7.33 8.22
CA SER A 64 12.92 -8.22 8.40
C SER A 64 14.20 -7.68 7.76
N ILE A 65 14.07 -6.84 6.72
CA ILE A 65 15.19 -6.15 6.06
C ILE A 65 16.05 -5.38 7.07
N PHE A 66 15.45 -4.68 8.03
CA PHE A 66 16.21 -3.91 9.02
C PHE A 66 17.09 -4.79 9.89
N TYR A 67 16.57 -5.95 10.31
CA TYR A 67 17.29 -6.89 11.14
C TYR A 67 18.42 -7.59 10.38
N PHE A 68 18.13 -8.17 9.21
CA PHE A 68 19.11 -8.98 8.49
C PHE A 68 20.16 -8.15 7.75
N PHE A 69 19.86 -6.94 7.30
CA PHE A 69 20.87 -6.10 6.63
C PHE A 69 22.03 -5.73 7.54
N GLU A 70 21.81 -5.56 8.84
CA GLU A 70 22.89 -5.26 9.79
C GLU A 70 23.87 -6.43 9.93
N HIS A 71 23.38 -7.66 9.86
CA HIS A 71 24.16 -8.88 10.05
C HIS A 71 24.78 -9.43 8.76
N LEU A 72 24.28 -9.04 7.59
CA LEU A 72 24.73 -9.53 6.29
C LEU A 72 25.82 -8.65 5.66
N THR A 73 26.81 -9.29 5.03
CA THR A 73 27.79 -8.59 4.18
C THR A 73 27.09 -7.96 2.97
N LYS A 74 27.70 -6.92 2.39
CA LYS A 74 27.10 -6.15 1.28
C LYS A 74 26.69 -7.02 0.08
N GLU A 75 27.44 -8.09 -0.17
CA GLU A 75 27.19 -9.02 -1.27
C GLU A 75 25.89 -9.82 -1.06
N PHE A 76 25.63 -10.28 0.17
CA PHE A 76 24.42 -11.03 0.49
C PHE A 76 23.17 -10.17 0.66
N ARG A 77 23.30 -8.86 0.95
CA ARG A 77 22.16 -7.94 1.09
C ARG A 77 21.29 -7.87 -0.17
N LYS A 78 21.90 -7.89 -1.35
CA LYS A 78 21.17 -7.88 -2.62
C LYS A 78 20.40 -9.18 -2.82
N ALA A 79 21.03 -10.32 -2.55
CA ALA A 79 20.39 -11.63 -2.65
C ALA A 79 19.21 -11.75 -1.67
N PHE A 80 19.40 -11.30 -0.43
CA PHE A 80 18.34 -11.27 0.58
C PHE A 80 17.17 -10.39 0.14
N ALA A 81 17.43 -9.17 -0.34
CA ALA A 81 16.39 -8.27 -0.83
C ALA A 81 15.58 -8.88 -2.00
N LEU A 82 16.26 -9.51 -2.96
CA LEU A 82 15.59 -10.19 -4.08
C LEU A 82 14.77 -11.40 -3.61
N GLN A 83 15.26 -12.15 -2.62
CA GLN A 83 14.53 -13.25 -2.02
C GLN A 83 13.28 -12.74 -1.28
N THR A 84 13.38 -11.66 -0.50
CA THR A 84 12.23 -11.04 0.17
C THR A 84 11.19 -10.57 -0.85
N ILE A 85 11.62 -9.91 -1.93
CA ILE A 85 10.72 -9.49 -3.01
C ILE A 85 10.05 -10.72 -3.65
N GLY A 86 10.81 -11.79 -3.93
CA GLY A 86 10.26 -13.02 -4.50
C GLY A 86 9.22 -13.69 -3.60
N ILE A 87 9.48 -13.77 -2.29
CA ILE A 87 8.50 -14.26 -1.30
C ILE A 87 7.25 -13.38 -1.33
N LEU A 88 7.42 -12.06 -1.29
CA LEU A 88 6.30 -11.11 -1.35
C LEU A 88 5.51 -11.20 -2.66
N THR A 89 6.15 -11.50 -3.79
CA THR A 89 5.44 -11.75 -5.06
C THR A 89 4.58 -12.99 -4.97
N VAL A 90 5.10 -14.08 -4.42
CA VAL A 90 4.33 -15.33 -4.26
C VAL A 90 3.16 -15.12 -3.29
N THR A 91 3.40 -14.47 -2.14
CA THR A 91 2.33 -14.21 -1.18
C THR A 91 1.31 -13.18 -1.70
N ALA A 92 1.74 -12.21 -2.50
CA ALA A 92 0.83 -11.27 -3.17
C ALA A 92 -0.08 -11.99 -4.17
N LEU A 93 0.43 -12.96 -4.93
CA LEU A 93 -0.39 -13.80 -5.81
C LEU A 93 -1.43 -14.61 -5.03
N ILE A 94 -1.02 -15.18 -3.89
CA ILE A 94 -1.94 -15.91 -2.99
C ILE A 94 -3.02 -14.96 -2.47
N SER A 95 -2.64 -13.77 -1.99
CA SER A 95 -3.59 -12.76 -1.51
C SER A 95 -4.53 -12.25 -2.60
N GLY A 96 -4.04 -12.07 -3.83
CA GLY A 96 -4.86 -11.75 -4.99
C GLY A 96 -5.90 -12.85 -5.26
N LEU A 97 -5.49 -14.13 -5.18
CA LEU A 97 -6.41 -15.26 -5.31
C LEU A 97 -7.44 -15.29 -4.18
N LEU A 98 -7.05 -14.98 -2.94
CA LEU A 98 -7.98 -14.86 -1.81
C LEU A 98 -9.02 -13.75 -2.04
N ILE A 99 -8.61 -12.59 -2.57
CA ILE A 99 -9.54 -11.51 -2.93
C ILE A 99 -10.53 -11.97 -4.02
N LEU A 100 -10.07 -12.71 -5.02
CA LEU A 100 -10.94 -13.28 -6.05
C LEU A 100 -11.87 -14.37 -5.48
N LEU A 101 -11.44 -15.11 -4.47
CA LEU A 101 -12.30 -16.04 -3.74
C LEU A 101 -13.41 -15.27 -3.01
N VAL A 102 -13.07 -14.15 -2.34
CA VAL A 102 -14.07 -13.28 -1.70
C VAL A 102 -15.09 -12.80 -2.72
N LYS A 103 -14.71 -12.51 -3.97
CA LYS A 103 -15.68 -12.15 -5.03
C LYS A 103 -16.75 -13.22 -5.24
N VAL A 104 -16.39 -14.50 -5.21
CA VAL A 104 -17.33 -15.61 -5.41
C VAL A 104 -18.31 -15.72 -4.23
N PHE A 105 -17.83 -15.51 -3.01
CA PHE A 105 -18.65 -15.61 -1.79
C PHE A 105 -19.25 -14.26 -1.34
N ALA A 106 -18.96 -13.17 -2.05
CA ALA A 106 -19.39 -11.82 -1.67
C ALA A 106 -20.92 -11.70 -1.57
N SER A 107 -21.64 -12.40 -2.45
CA SER A 107 -23.11 -12.42 -2.41
C SER A 107 -23.61 -12.98 -1.08
N ASP A 108 -23.06 -14.10 -0.63
CA ASP A 108 -23.51 -14.78 0.59
C ASP A 108 -23.03 -14.09 1.88
N ILE A 109 -21.89 -13.40 1.83
CA ILE A 109 -21.29 -12.74 2.99
C ILE A 109 -21.94 -11.37 3.26
N ILE A 110 -22.42 -10.69 2.21
CA ILE A 110 -22.72 -9.25 2.24
C ILE A 110 -24.19 -8.94 1.89
N SER A 111 -24.96 -9.91 1.37
CA SER A 111 -26.37 -9.72 0.96
C SER A 111 -27.26 -9.07 2.02
N ASP A 112 -26.98 -9.35 3.30
CA ASP A 112 -27.81 -8.88 4.41
C ASP A 112 -27.50 -7.42 4.82
N GLN A 113 -26.37 -6.88 4.37
CA GLN A 113 -25.88 -5.54 4.78
C GLN A 113 -26.03 -4.49 3.68
N PHE A 114 -26.11 -4.90 2.41
CA PHE A 114 -26.14 -3.99 1.27
C PHE A 114 -27.22 -4.39 0.27
N SER A 115 -27.72 -3.41 -0.49
CA SER A 115 -28.63 -3.69 -1.61
C SER A 115 -27.92 -4.49 -2.70
N GLU A 116 -28.68 -5.31 -3.43
CA GLU A 116 -28.16 -6.16 -4.51
C GLU A 116 -27.31 -5.39 -5.54
N SER A 117 -27.73 -4.18 -5.90
CA SER A 117 -26.98 -3.28 -6.79
C SER A 117 -25.58 -2.95 -6.28
N VAL A 118 -25.43 -2.72 -4.97
CA VAL A 118 -24.14 -2.35 -4.35
C VAL A 118 -23.22 -3.57 -4.25
N VAL A 119 -23.77 -4.74 -3.96
CA VAL A 119 -23.00 -6.00 -3.94
C VAL A 119 -22.41 -6.28 -5.32
N LEU A 120 -23.18 -6.09 -6.40
CA LEU A 120 -22.69 -6.22 -7.78
C LEU A 120 -21.57 -5.22 -8.08
N THR A 121 -21.70 -3.97 -7.63
CA THR A 121 -20.64 -2.95 -7.77
C THR A 121 -19.36 -3.41 -7.08
N ILE A 122 -19.43 -3.83 -5.81
CA ILE A 122 -18.26 -4.36 -5.06
C ILE A 122 -17.62 -5.54 -5.80
N GLN A 123 -18.42 -6.51 -6.25
CA GLN A 123 -17.92 -7.67 -7.00
C GLN A 123 -17.21 -7.29 -8.30
N SER A 124 -17.65 -6.23 -8.96
CA SER A 124 -17.02 -5.74 -10.19
C SER A 124 -15.66 -5.08 -9.93
N TYR A 125 -15.47 -4.48 -8.74
CA TYR A 125 -14.22 -3.81 -8.35
C TYR A 125 -13.17 -4.75 -7.71
N LEU A 126 -13.58 -5.88 -7.13
CA LEU A 126 -12.65 -6.84 -6.48
C LEU A 126 -11.49 -7.34 -7.36
N PRO A 127 -11.67 -7.62 -8.67
CA PRO A 127 -10.55 -7.97 -9.55
C PRO A 127 -9.48 -6.88 -9.65
N TYR A 128 -9.89 -5.61 -9.63
CA TYR A 128 -8.93 -4.49 -9.66
C TYR A 128 -8.19 -4.36 -8.33
N ILE A 129 -8.87 -4.58 -7.20
CA ILE A 129 -8.23 -4.64 -5.87
C ILE A 129 -7.23 -5.81 -5.80
N ALA A 130 -7.58 -6.97 -6.34
CA ALA A 130 -6.66 -8.10 -6.44
C ALA A 130 -5.41 -7.76 -7.27
N LEU A 131 -5.59 -7.08 -8.41
CA LEU A 131 -4.48 -6.63 -9.24
C LEU A 131 -3.59 -5.62 -8.51
N ILE A 132 -4.18 -4.65 -7.81
CA ILE A 132 -3.44 -3.68 -7.00
C ILE A 132 -2.60 -4.41 -5.95
N ALA A 133 -3.18 -5.36 -5.20
CA ALA A 133 -2.44 -6.14 -4.21
C ALA A 133 -1.23 -6.88 -4.82
N VAL A 134 -1.43 -7.57 -5.95
CA VAL A 134 -0.36 -8.31 -6.63
C VAL A 134 0.79 -7.40 -7.06
N LEU A 135 0.49 -6.18 -7.51
CA LEU A 135 1.50 -5.23 -7.99
C LEU A 135 2.16 -4.44 -6.85
N GLU A 136 1.40 -4.08 -5.82
CA GLU A 136 1.87 -3.17 -4.77
C GLU A 136 2.69 -3.87 -3.69
N ILE A 137 2.24 -5.03 -3.21
CA ILE A 137 2.88 -5.75 -2.09
C ILE A 137 4.38 -6.01 -2.32
N PRO A 138 4.85 -6.45 -3.51
CA PRO A 138 6.26 -6.70 -3.75
C PRO A 138 7.15 -5.44 -3.70
N THR A 139 6.54 -4.25 -3.77
CA THR A 139 7.26 -2.96 -3.77
C THR A 139 7.50 -2.40 -2.37
N TRP A 140 6.76 -2.85 -1.36
CA TRP A 140 6.88 -2.33 0.00
C TRP A 140 8.27 -2.46 0.66
N PRO A 141 9.08 -3.51 0.44
CA PRO A 141 10.41 -3.54 1.04
C PRO A 141 11.35 -2.47 0.47
N VAL A 142 11.02 -1.81 -0.65
CA VAL A 142 11.89 -0.79 -1.28
C VAL A 142 12.23 0.33 -0.31
N HIS A 143 11.26 0.85 0.44
CA HIS A 143 11.52 1.90 1.43
C HIS A 143 12.46 1.41 2.54
N ASN A 144 12.23 0.21 3.07
CA ASN A 144 13.05 -0.40 4.12
C ASN A 144 14.47 -0.70 3.63
N ILE A 145 14.62 -1.18 2.39
CA ILE A 145 15.91 -1.42 1.74
C ILE A 145 16.70 -0.12 1.60
N LEU A 146 16.06 0.97 1.15
CA LEU A 146 16.71 2.28 1.01
C LEU A 146 17.17 2.83 2.37
N LEU A 147 16.33 2.73 3.40
CA LEU A 147 16.70 3.14 4.76
C LEU A 147 17.86 2.31 5.32
N ALA A 148 17.78 0.97 5.23
CA ALA A 148 18.81 0.06 5.72
C ALA A 148 20.13 0.15 4.92
N SER A 149 20.09 0.70 3.71
CA SER A 149 21.27 0.95 2.86
C SER A 149 21.86 2.34 3.02
N ASP A 150 21.49 3.09 4.06
CA ASP A 150 21.98 4.44 4.32
C ASP A 150 21.61 5.48 3.23
N ARG A 151 20.48 5.24 2.52
CA ARG A 151 19.94 6.11 1.46
C ARG A 151 18.68 6.84 1.96
N GLN A 152 18.76 7.47 3.13
CA GLN A 152 17.62 8.12 3.80
C GLN A 152 16.92 9.18 2.95
N LYS A 153 17.69 9.98 2.20
CA LYS A 153 17.12 10.99 1.29
C LYS A 153 16.25 10.37 0.21
N GLU A 154 16.67 9.24 -0.33
CA GLU A 154 15.96 8.55 -1.40
C GLU A 154 14.73 7.82 -0.87
N ALA A 155 14.84 7.19 0.30
CA ALA A 155 13.69 6.61 1.00
C ALA A 155 12.60 7.65 1.28
N GLY A 156 13.01 8.85 1.73
CA GLY A 156 12.10 9.96 1.97
C GLY A 156 11.42 10.47 0.71
N TRP A 157 12.17 10.67 -0.38
CA TRP A 157 11.58 11.07 -1.67
C TRP A 157 10.65 10.00 -2.23
N TYR A 158 11.04 8.72 -2.15
CA TYR A 158 10.19 7.62 -2.57
C TYR A 158 8.85 7.63 -1.85
N GLN A 159 8.85 7.84 -0.53
CA GLN A 159 7.62 7.91 0.27
C GLN A 159 6.73 9.11 -0.14
N VAL A 160 7.31 10.29 -0.32
CA VAL A 160 6.55 11.48 -0.72
C VAL A 160 5.97 11.33 -2.12
N ILE A 161 6.75 10.82 -3.08
CA ILE A 161 6.31 10.64 -4.46
C ILE A 161 5.20 9.59 -4.54
N THR A 162 5.33 8.47 -3.84
CA THR A 162 4.28 7.43 -3.81
C THR A 162 2.98 7.94 -3.21
N SER A 163 3.03 8.66 -2.09
CA SER A 163 1.81 9.28 -1.51
C SER A 163 1.21 10.35 -2.43
N LEU A 164 2.01 11.19 -3.09
CA LEU A 164 1.51 12.14 -4.09
C LEU A 164 0.87 11.45 -5.31
N MET A 165 1.46 10.36 -5.79
CA MET A 165 0.90 9.58 -6.89
C MET A 165 -0.44 8.96 -6.48
N SER A 166 -0.54 8.37 -5.29
CA SER A 166 -1.80 7.84 -4.75
C SER A 166 -2.85 8.93 -4.58
N PHE A 167 -2.47 10.10 -4.06
CA PHE A 167 -3.36 11.26 -3.96
C PHE A 167 -3.88 11.66 -5.34
N ALA A 168 -3.00 11.82 -6.34
CA ALA A 168 -3.39 12.22 -7.68
C ALA A 168 -4.28 11.17 -8.37
N ALA A 169 -3.98 9.88 -8.19
CA ALA A 169 -4.74 8.78 -8.76
C ALA A 169 -6.14 8.64 -8.14
N LEU A 170 -6.29 8.91 -6.84
CA LEU A 170 -7.57 8.82 -6.14
C LEU A 170 -8.41 10.10 -6.32
N ILE A 171 -7.81 11.27 -6.08
CA ILE A 171 -8.54 12.54 -6.07
C ILE A 171 -8.73 13.10 -7.48
N GLY A 172 -7.80 12.86 -8.41
CA GLY A 172 -7.87 13.38 -9.77
C GLY A 172 -9.18 13.03 -10.48
N PRO A 173 -9.57 11.73 -10.57
CA PRO A 173 -10.83 11.32 -11.18
C PRO A 173 -12.06 11.85 -10.43
N LEU A 174 -12.05 11.82 -9.09
CA LEU A 174 -13.15 12.30 -8.26
C LEU A 174 -13.40 13.81 -8.44
N ALA A 175 -12.32 14.59 -8.53
CA ALA A 175 -12.40 16.03 -8.77
C ALA A 175 -12.92 16.39 -10.17
N LEU A 176 -12.72 15.50 -11.14
CA LEU A 176 -13.28 15.62 -12.50
C LEU A 176 -14.74 15.14 -12.59
N GLY A 177 -15.32 14.65 -11.49
CA GLY A 177 -16.72 14.23 -11.41
C GLY A 177 -16.98 12.76 -11.75
N TYR A 178 -15.94 11.93 -11.87
CA TYR A 178 -16.11 10.48 -12.02
C TYR A 178 -16.35 9.86 -10.64
N SER A 179 -17.51 9.25 -10.41
CA SER A 179 -17.84 8.46 -9.22
C SER A 179 -17.77 6.95 -9.49
N ILE A 180 -17.84 6.18 -8.41
CA ILE A 180 -17.91 4.71 -8.38
C ILE A 180 -19.37 4.27 -8.59
#